data_AF-A0A1B6CUK4-F1
#
_entry.id   AF-A0A1B6CUK4-F1
#
_cell.length_a   1.000
_cell.length_b   1.000
_cell.length_c   1.000
_cell.angle_alpha   90.00
_cell.angle_beta   90.00
_cell.angle_gamma   90.00
#
_symmetry.space_group_name_H-M   'P 1'
#
loop_
_entity.id
_entity.type
_entity.pdbx_description
1 polymer ?
#
loop_
_entity_poly.entity_id
_entity_poly.type
_entity_poly.pdbx_seq_one_letter_code
_entity_poly.pdbx_strand_id
1 'polypeptide(L)'
;MLANLLHYSLFMLVGGTNQPHQNRHVAAVGARFRLLSCGLSLLQGDVLTRSLAKNVLRERIYCTCLDYFCSPKQCPTQRGVELREDIHVLIKFWLTMHSDKKYLLASVIGDLDVTAIMGNQSISGSSVNDTKLQGTSITGSDLPKTGWINTVPLSASTNTLTKRSTRSKRQINN
;
A
#
# COMPACT_ATOMS: atom_id res chain seq x y z
N MET A 1 3.35 -25.57 5.21
CA MET A 1 4.68 -26.03 5.67
C MET A 1 5.66 -24.86 5.84
N LEU A 2 5.98 -24.11 4.78
CA LEU A 2 6.96 -23.00 4.84
C LEU A 2 6.54 -21.84 5.77
N ALA A 3 5.26 -21.46 5.78
CA ALA A 3 4.75 -20.45 6.72
C ALA A 3 4.95 -20.86 8.18
N ASN A 4 4.68 -22.12 8.53
CA ASN A 4 4.90 -22.62 9.90
C ASN A 4 6.39 -22.58 10.27
N LEU A 5 7.28 -22.97 9.35
CA LEU A 5 8.73 -22.85 9.56
C LEU A 5 9.10 -21.41 9.90
N LEU A 6 8.60 -20.44 9.13
CA LEU A 6 8.87 -19.02 9.37
C LEU A 6 8.32 -18.55 10.72
N HIS A 7 7.10 -18.96 11.07
CA HIS A 7 6.49 -18.66 12.37
C HIS A 7 7.32 -19.17 13.55
N TYR A 8 7.98 -20.32 13.43
CA TYR A 8 8.84 -20.85 14.50
C TYR A 8 10.27 -20.29 14.45
N SER A 9 10.77 -19.89 13.28
CA SER A 9 12.16 -19.41 13.11
C SER A 9 12.37 -17.92 13.39
N LEU A 10 11.32 -17.09 13.31
CA LEU A 10 11.39 -15.64 13.44
C LEU A 10 10.84 -15.18 14.79
N PHE A 11 11.57 -14.28 15.45
CA PHE A 11 11.25 -13.76 16.78
C PHE A 11 10.61 -12.36 16.67
N MET A 12 9.73 -12.01 17.62
CA MET A 12 9.10 -10.67 17.71
C MET A 12 9.86 -9.72 18.63
N LEU A 13 11.16 -9.97 18.85
CA LEU A 13 11.99 -9.21 19.78
C LEU A 13 13.04 -8.41 19.00
N VAL A 14 13.34 -7.20 19.49
CA VAL A 14 14.30 -6.29 18.89
C VAL A 14 15.31 -5.85 19.95
N GLY A 15 16.60 -6.07 19.69
CA GLY A 15 17.68 -5.46 20.48
C GLY A 15 18.03 -6.13 21.81
N GLY A 16 17.31 -7.17 22.23
CA GLY A 16 17.63 -7.94 23.44
C GLY A 16 18.87 -8.83 23.26
N THR A 17 19.68 -8.98 24.33
CA THR A 17 20.84 -9.90 24.38
C THR A 17 20.53 -11.20 25.15
N ASN A 18 19.55 -11.17 26.05
CA ASN A 18 19.20 -12.29 26.94
C ASN A 18 18.13 -13.23 26.38
N GLN A 19 17.71 -13.03 25.13
CA GLN A 19 16.58 -13.72 24.51
C GLN A 19 17.04 -14.43 23.23
N PRO A 20 16.36 -15.50 22.80
CA PRO A 20 16.69 -16.17 21.55
C PRO A 20 16.53 -15.18 20.39
N HIS A 21 17.62 -14.91 19.67
CA HIS A 21 17.66 -14.02 18.53
C HIS A 21 18.50 -14.63 17.40
N GLN A 22 18.27 -14.17 16.17
CA GLN A 22 19.12 -14.57 15.05
C GLN A 22 20.48 -13.85 15.12
N ASN A 23 21.53 -14.51 14.63
CA ASN A 23 22.87 -13.92 14.59
C ASN A 23 22.84 -12.56 13.85
N ARG A 24 23.45 -11.53 14.46
CA ARG A 24 23.53 -10.17 13.92
C ARG A 24 24.86 -9.88 13.19
N HIS A 25 25.74 -10.87 13.07
CA HIS A 25 27.01 -10.74 12.38
C HIS A 25 26.81 -10.52 10.87
N VAL A 26 27.64 -9.64 10.28
CA VAL A 26 27.52 -9.23 8.87
C VAL A 26 27.70 -10.38 7.88
N ALA A 27 28.48 -11.41 8.24
CA ALA A 27 28.63 -12.61 7.40
C ALA A 27 27.31 -13.37 7.17
N ALA A 28 26.35 -13.26 8.09
CA ALA A 28 25.07 -13.96 8.00
C ALA A 28 23.98 -13.15 7.28
N VAL A 29 24.29 -11.92 6.84
CA VAL A 29 23.31 -10.98 6.27
C VAL A 29 22.60 -11.57 5.05
N GLY A 30 23.34 -12.20 4.14
CA GLY A 30 22.78 -12.81 2.94
C GLY A 30 21.72 -13.87 3.25
N ALA A 31 22.06 -14.82 4.12
CA ALA A 31 21.14 -15.89 4.53
C ALA A 31 19.91 -15.33 5.26
N ARG A 32 20.11 -14.41 6.21
CA ARG A 32 19.04 -13.79 6.99
C ARG A 32 18.05 -13.07 6.08
N PHE A 33 18.53 -12.18 5.20
CA PHE A 33 17.64 -11.39 4.36
C PHE A 33 17.04 -12.19 3.18
N ARG A 34 17.66 -13.29 2.73
CA ARG A 34 17.01 -14.26 1.82
C ARG A 34 15.82 -14.94 2.50
N LEU A 35 15.96 -15.36 3.75
CA LEU A 35 14.86 -15.95 4.53
C LEU A 35 13.72 -14.94 4.73
N LEU A 36 14.04 -13.71 5.13
CA LEU A 36 13.04 -12.64 5.30
C LEU A 36 12.35 -12.29 3.98
N SER A 37 13.09 -12.27 2.86
CA SER A 37 12.51 -12.05 1.53
C SER A 37 11.50 -13.13 1.17
N CYS A 38 11.82 -14.40 1.46
CA CYS A 38 10.89 -15.51 1.27
C CYS A 38 9.59 -15.32 2.08
N GLY A 39 9.71 -14.88 3.34
CA GLY A 39 8.56 -14.56 4.19
C GLY A 39 7.71 -13.41 3.66
N LEU A 40 8.33 -12.33 3.16
CA LEU A 40 7.60 -11.22 2.54
C LEU A 40 6.87 -11.66 1.26
N SER A 41 7.50 -12.48 0.41
CA SER A 41 6.83 -13.01 -0.78
C SER A 41 5.61 -13.87 -0.44
N LEU A 42 5.66 -14.63 0.67
CA LEU A 42 4.49 -15.37 1.16
C LEU A 42 3.36 -14.46 1.67
N LEU A 43 3.70 -13.30 2.25
CA LEU A 43 2.71 -12.32 2.71
C LEU A 43 2.03 -11.60 1.56
N GLN A 44 2.82 -11.25 0.53
CA GLN A 44 2.35 -10.58 -0.67
C GLN A 44 1.58 -11.51 -1.61
N GLY A 45 1.86 -12.81 -1.54
CA GLY A 45 1.07 -13.83 -2.21
C GLY A 45 -0.27 -14.07 -1.51
N ASP A 46 -1.21 -14.62 -2.28
CA ASP A 46 -2.53 -15.03 -1.80
C ASP A 46 -2.53 -16.42 -1.15
N VAL A 47 -1.35 -16.95 -0.81
CA VAL A 47 -1.17 -18.30 -0.23
C VAL A 47 -1.73 -18.39 1.20
N LEU A 48 -1.61 -17.31 1.96
CA LEU A 48 -2.18 -17.22 3.30
C LEU A 48 -3.51 -16.46 3.20
N THR A 49 -4.58 -17.03 3.74
CA THR A 49 -5.86 -16.32 3.89
C THR A 49 -5.68 -15.11 4.80
N ARG A 50 -6.42 -14.03 4.51
CA ARG A 50 -6.35 -12.74 5.24
C ARG A 50 -6.75 -12.99 6.70
N SER A 51 -5.74 -13.14 7.55
CA SER A 51 -5.88 -13.69 8.90
C SER A 51 -4.88 -13.03 9.85
N LEU A 52 -5.17 -13.09 11.15
CA LEU A 52 -4.26 -12.67 12.22
C LEU A 52 -2.85 -13.27 12.05
N ALA A 53 -2.74 -14.49 11.54
CA ALA A 53 -1.47 -15.15 11.27
C ALA A 53 -0.61 -14.39 10.24
N LYS A 54 -1.20 -13.79 9.19
CA LYS A 54 -0.45 -12.92 8.25
C LYS A 54 0.12 -11.70 8.97
N ASN A 55 -0.64 -11.09 9.89
CA ASN A 55 -0.18 -9.91 10.63
C ASN A 55 0.93 -10.27 11.62
N VAL A 56 0.79 -11.38 12.34
CA VAL A 56 1.83 -11.90 13.25
C VAL A 56 3.11 -12.26 12.48
N LEU A 57 3.00 -12.90 11.31
CA LEU A 57 4.17 -13.19 10.48
C LEU A 57 4.85 -11.92 9.98
N ARG A 58 4.06 -10.93 9.57
CA ARG A 58 4.57 -9.62 9.14
C ARG A 58 5.34 -8.92 10.26
N GLU A 59 4.75 -8.88 11.45
CA GLU A 59 5.41 -8.31 12.63
C GLU A 59 6.74 -9.03 12.91
N ARG A 60 6.75 -10.36 12.92
CA ARG A 60 7.98 -11.17 13.08
C ARG A 60 9.06 -10.82 12.07
N ILE A 61 8.70 -10.65 10.80
CA ILE A 61 9.65 -10.27 9.74
C ILE A 61 10.23 -8.88 10.01
N TYR A 62 9.39 -7.91 10.40
CA TYR A 62 9.84 -6.55 10.67
C TYR A 62 10.69 -6.46 11.94
N CYS A 63 10.29 -7.10 13.03
CA CYS A 63 11.11 -7.21 14.23
C CYS A 63 12.46 -7.85 13.92
N THR A 64 12.47 -8.97 13.19
CA THR A 64 13.73 -9.65 12.83
C THR A 64 14.61 -8.80 11.92
N CYS A 65 14.04 -7.99 11.02
CA CYS A 65 14.80 -7.04 10.21
C CYS A 65 15.45 -5.95 11.09
N LEU A 66 14.65 -5.32 11.96
CA LEU A 66 15.11 -4.24 12.84
C LEU A 66 16.16 -4.73 13.84
N ASP A 67 15.99 -5.95 14.37
CA ASP A 67 16.91 -6.58 15.30
C ASP A 67 18.35 -6.68 14.75
N TYR A 68 18.51 -6.87 13.44
CA TYR A 68 19.83 -6.89 12.80
C TYR A 68 20.60 -5.58 13.04
N PHE A 69 19.91 -4.45 12.96
CA PHE A 69 20.49 -3.12 13.11
C PHE A 69 20.74 -2.72 14.57
N CYS A 70 20.32 -3.54 15.54
CA CYS A 70 20.65 -3.34 16.96
C CYS A 70 22.07 -3.79 17.32
N SER A 71 22.82 -4.36 16.37
CA SER A 71 24.25 -4.67 16.55
C SER A 71 25.13 -3.45 16.21
N PRO A 72 26.32 -3.32 16.82
CA PRO A 72 27.35 -2.41 16.33
C PRO A 72 27.61 -2.61 14.84
N LYS A 73 27.91 -1.50 14.14
CA LYS A 73 28.23 -1.50 12.71
C LYS A 73 29.53 -2.30 12.49
N GLN A 74 29.49 -3.24 11.55
CA GLN A 74 30.63 -4.10 11.19
C GLN A 74 30.96 -3.94 9.71
N CYS A 75 32.24 -4.03 9.36
CA CYS A 75 32.66 -4.06 7.97
C CYS A 75 32.37 -5.44 7.37
N PRO A 76 31.89 -5.52 6.11
CA PRO A 76 31.62 -6.80 5.46
C PRO A 76 32.85 -7.70 5.44
N THR A 77 32.66 -8.98 5.74
CA THR A 77 33.73 -9.99 5.71
C THR A 77 33.80 -10.70 4.35
N GLN A 78 32.68 -10.76 3.63
CA GLN A 78 32.58 -11.31 2.28
C GLN A 78 33.32 -10.44 1.25
N ARG A 79 33.78 -11.04 0.15
CA ARG A 79 34.55 -10.34 -0.90
C ARG A 79 34.01 -10.67 -2.30
N GLY A 80 34.30 -9.79 -3.26
CA GLY A 80 34.02 -10.02 -4.67
C GLY A 80 32.54 -10.26 -5.00
N VAL A 81 32.23 -11.45 -5.52
CA VAL A 81 30.89 -11.82 -6.00
C VAL A 81 29.92 -12.04 -4.83
N GLU A 82 30.36 -12.68 -3.74
CA GLU A 82 29.49 -12.97 -2.58
C GLU A 82 28.97 -11.68 -1.95
N LEU A 83 29.85 -10.69 -1.76
CA LEU A 83 29.46 -9.39 -1.24
C LEU A 83 28.45 -8.69 -2.15
N ARG A 84 28.65 -8.78 -3.47
CA ARG A 84 27.72 -8.21 -4.45
C ARG A 84 26.34 -8.87 -4.34
N GLU A 85 26.28 -10.18 -4.19
CA GLU A 85 25.04 -10.92 -4.02
C GLU A 85 24.32 -10.55 -2.72
N ASP A 86 25.04 -10.39 -1.62
CA ASP A 86 24.46 -9.97 -0.35
C ASP A 86 23.90 -8.54 -0.41
N ILE A 87 24.60 -7.63 -1.10
CA ILE A 87 24.10 -6.28 -1.37
C ILE A 87 22.82 -6.33 -2.24
N HIS A 88 22.81 -7.16 -3.29
CA HIS A 88 21.61 -7.33 -4.13
C HIS A 88 20.42 -7.87 -3.34
N VAL A 89 20.65 -8.81 -2.43
CA VAL A 89 19.61 -9.34 -1.53
C VAL A 89 19.04 -8.22 -0.66
N LEU A 90 19.90 -7.41 -0.03
CA LEU A 90 19.47 -6.29 0.81
C LEU A 90 18.63 -5.26 0.03
N ILE A 91 19.07 -4.89 -1.17
CA ILE A 91 18.34 -3.94 -2.03
C ILE A 91 16.99 -4.52 -2.43
N LYS A 92 16.95 -5.77 -2.91
CA LYS A 92 15.70 -6.43 -3.30
C LYS A 92 14.74 -6.53 -2.12
N PHE A 93 15.22 -6.97 -0.95
CA PHE A 93 14.43 -7.04 0.26
C PHE A 93 13.83 -5.68 0.62
N TRP A 94 14.64 -4.61 0.61
CA TRP A 94 14.17 -3.25 0.90
C TRP A 94 13.04 -2.83 -0.05
N LEU A 95 13.22 -3.03 -1.35
CA LEU A 95 12.19 -2.68 -2.35
C LEU A 95 10.90 -3.47 -2.14
N THR A 96 11.01 -4.78 -1.88
CA THR A 96 9.86 -5.64 -1.59
C THR A 96 9.16 -5.19 -0.31
N MET A 97 9.90 -4.93 0.76
CA MET A 97 9.38 -4.43 2.04
C MET A 97 8.69 -3.08 1.88
N HIS A 98 9.29 -2.16 1.12
CA HIS A 98 8.70 -0.85 0.84
C HIS A 98 7.37 -0.96 0.09
N SER A 99 7.30 -1.88 -0.88
CA SER A 99 6.06 -2.17 -1.61
C SER A 99 4.99 -2.85 -0.74
N ASP A 100 5.36 -3.48 0.39
CA ASP A 100 4.40 -4.11 1.32
C ASP A 100 3.46 -3.07 1.97
N LYS A 101 3.86 -1.78 2.01
CA LYS A 101 3.01 -0.68 2.50
C LYS A 101 1.61 -0.65 1.88
N LYS A 102 1.48 -1.00 0.59
CA LYS A 102 0.17 -1.04 -0.08
C LYS A 102 -0.73 -2.16 0.46
N TYR A 103 -0.15 -3.28 0.87
CA TYR A 103 -0.87 -4.41 1.47
C TYR A 103 -1.28 -4.11 2.91
N LEU A 104 -0.50 -3.30 3.64
CA LEU A 104 -0.89 -2.79 4.96
C LEU A 104 -2.14 -1.91 4.87
N LEU A 105 -2.16 -0.95 3.94
CA LEU A 105 -3.33 -0.09 3.72
C LEU A 105 -4.56 -0.92 3.33
N ALA A 106 -4.41 -1.82 2.36
CA ALA A 106 -5.47 -2.73 1.96
C ALA A 106 -5.95 -3.62 3.11
N SER A 107 -5.08 -4.05 4.04
CA SER A 107 -5.44 -4.87 5.21
C SER A 107 -6.30 -4.10 6.21
N VAL A 108 -5.95 -2.85 6.52
CA VAL A 108 -6.72 -2.00 7.45
C VAL A 108 -8.09 -1.64 6.88
N ILE A 109 -8.17 -1.40 5.57
CA ILE A 109 -9.38 -0.94 4.88
C ILE A 109 -10.40 -2.07 4.63
N GLY A 110 -10.02 -3.33 4.72
CA GLY A 110 -10.97 -4.44 4.54
C GLY A 110 -11.42 -5.13 5.82
N ASP A 111 -11.07 -4.62 7.01
CA ASP A 111 -11.74 -4.99 8.28
C ASP A 111 -12.77 -3.93 8.70
N LEU A 112 -12.75 -2.77 8.06
CA LEU A 112 -13.67 -1.67 8.28
C LEU A 112 -14.49 -1.53 7.01
N ASP A 113 -15.73 -1.98 7.04
CA ASP A 113 -16.71 -1.85 5.96
C ASP A 113 -16.45 -0.61 5.09
N VAL A 114 -16.05 -0.84 3.84
CA VAL A 114 -15.81 0.20 2.83
C VAL A 114 -17.05 1.07 2.59
N THR A 115 -18.22 0.65 3.09
CA THR A 115 -19.46 1.43 3.05
C THR A 115 -19.50 2.58 4.06
N ALA A 116 -18.79 2.51 5.19
CA ALA A 116 -18.93 3.49 6.28
C ALA A 116 -17.90 4.63 6.26
N ILE A 117 -16.67 4.38 5.81
CA ILE A 117 -15.60 5.41 5.84
C ILE A 117 -15.52 6.21 4.53
N MET A 118 -15.98 5.64 3.42
CA MET A 118 -16.14 6.36 2.15
C MET A 118 -17.51 7.07 2.02
N GLY A 119 -18.41 6.92 3.00
CA GLY A 119 -19.73 7.56 3.00
C GLY A 119 -19.73 9.08 3.22
N ASN A 120 -18.60 9.69 3.59
CA ASN A 120 -18.52 11.14 3.87
C ASN A 120 -17.54 11.92 2.99
N GLN A 121 -17.05 11.34 1.90
CA GLN A 121 -16.39 12.11 0.83
C GLN A 121 -17.05 11.87 -0.53
N SER A 122 -18.34 12.20 -0.60
CA SER A 122 -18.93 12.68 -1.84
C SER A 122 -18.62 14.18 -2.00
N ILE A 123 -17.55 14.48 -2.74
CA ILE A 123 -17.74 15.40 -3.86
C ILE A 123 -18.46 14.56 -4.93
N SER A 124 -19.66 15.01 -5.24
CA SER A 124 -20.72 14.42 -6.03
C SER A 124 -20.35 13.54 -7.22
N GLY A 125 -21.07 12.42 -7.35
CA GLY A 125 -21.55 11.96 -8.67
C GLY A 125 -21.57 10.46 -8.90
N SER A 126 -22.74 9.84 -8.64
CA SER A 126 -23.44 8.86 -9.52
C SER A 126 -22.72 7.55 -9.90
N SER A 127 -23.30 6.36 -9.96
CA SER A 127 -24.66 5.83 -9.83
C SER A 127 -24.51 4.31 -9.78
N VAL A 128 -25.21 3.70 -8.83
CA VAL A 128 -26.03 2.49 -8.89
C VAL A 128 -25.98 1.62 -10.15
N ASN A 129 -25.87 0.31 -9.93
CA ASN A 129 -26.58 -0.81 -10.58
C ASN A 129 -26.20 -2.09 -9.78
N ASP A 130 -27.03 -3.05 -9.39
CA ASP A 130 -28.47 -3.28 -9.54
C ASP A 130 -28.77 -4.61 -8.79
N THR A 131 -29.68 -4.67 -7.79
CA THR A 131 -30.40 -5.92 -7.42
C THR A 131 -31.63 -5.69 -6.53
N LYS A 132 -32.76 -5.37 -7.19
CA LYS A 132 -34.08 -6.02 -7.07
C LYS A 132 -34.63 -6.51 -5.70
N LEU A 133 -35.81 -5.94 -5.35
CA LEU A 133 -37.11 -6.57 -4.96
C LEU A 133 -37.70 -6.19 -3.58
N GLN A 134 -39.04 -6.17 -3.58
CA GLN A 134 -40.02 -5.86 -2.52
C GLN A 134 -40.31 -4.36 -2.36
N GLY A 135 -41.50 -3.81 -2.63
CA GLY A 135 -42.83 -4.39 -2.84
C GLY A 135 -43.77 -3.88 -1.76
N THR A 136 -44.35 -2.69 -1.91
CA THR A 136 -45.60 -2.31 -1.22
C THR A 136 -46.26 -1.10 -1.88
N SER A 137 -47.57 -1.23 -2.06
CA SER A 137 -48.56 -0.30 -2.62
C SER A 137 -48.79 0.96 -1.78
N ILE A 138 -49.03 2.13 -2.41
CA ILE A 138 -50.23 2.98 -2.20
C ILE A 138 -50.22 4.28 -3.04
N THR A 139 -51.29 4.42 -3.85
CA THR A 139 -52.09 5.62 -4.19
C THR A 139 -51.43 6.95 -4.62
N GLY A 140 -51.75 7.40 -5.85
CA GLY A 140 -52.09 8.81 -6.12
C GLY A 140 -51.44 9.49 -7.32
N SER A 141 -52.27 9.87 -8.29
CA SER A 141 -52.17 10.98 -9.27
C SER A 141 -51.08 11.00 -10.36
N ASP A 142 -51.56 10.74 -11.59
CA ASP A 142 -51.44 11.52 -12.84
C ASP A 142 -50.11 12.13 -13.35
N LEU A 143 -49.91 11.87 -14.66
CA LEU A 143 -49.06 12.56 -15.66
C LEU A 143 -47.63 12.03 -15.90
N PRO A 144 -47.08 12.25 -17.12
CA PRO A 144 -47.05 11.25 -18.18
C PRO A 144 -45.63 10.72 -18.44
N LYS A 145 -45.57 9.56 -19.11
CA LYS A 145 -44.36 8.97 -19.69
C LYS A 145 -43.60 10.00 -20.54
N THR A 146 -42.47 10.50 -20.05
CA THR A 146 -41.48 11.19 -20.88
C THR A 146 -40.13 10.52 -20.69
N GLY A 147 -39.57 10.09 -21.82
CA GLY A 147 -38.25 9.51 -21.90
C GLY A 147 -37.18 10.49 -21.41
N TRP A 148 -36.10 9.89 -20.97
CA TRP A 148 -34.86 10.49 -20.50
C TRP A 148 -34.25 11.26 -21.67
N ILE A 149 -34.61 12.54 -21.78
CA ILE A 149 -33.90 13.48 -22.63
C ILE A 149 -32.58 13.78 -21.92
N ASN A 150 -31.52 13.08 -22.34
CA ASN A 150 -30.15 13.45 -22.04
C ASN A 150 -29.79 14.70 -22.85
N THR A 151 -29.99 15.90 -22.29
CA THR A 151 -29.35 17.12 -22.81
C THR A 151 -28.16 17.46 -21.93
N VAL A 152 -26.97 17.27 -22.49
CA VAL A 152 -25.70 17.79 -21.98
C VAL A 152 -25.80 19.31 -21.74
N PRO A 153 -25.27 19.87 -20.63
CA PRO A 153 -25.19 21.32 -20.49
C PRO A 153 -24.07 21.83 -21.39
N LEU A 154 -24.43 22.47 -22.50
CA LEU A 154 -23.52 23.31 -23.28
C LEU A 154 -23.03 24.45 -22.38
N SER A 155 -21.72 24.56 -22.21
CA SER A 155 -21.07 25.64 -21.47
C SER A 155 -21.37 26.98 -22.15
N ALA A 156 -22.26 27.78 -21.57
CA ALA A 156 -22.46 29.16 -21.99
C ALA A 156 -21.28 30.01 -21.49
N SER A 157 -20.27 30.17 -22.34
CA SER A 157 -19.23 31.20 -22.19
C SER A 157 -19.84 32.58 -22.44
N THR A 158 -20.27 33.25 -21.37
CA THR A 158 -20.64 34.67 -21.43
C THR A 158 -19.41 35.52 -21.13
N ASN A 159 -18.67 35.86 -22.19
CA ASN A 159 -17.58 36.84 -22.16
C ASN A 159 -18.17 38.25 -22.32
N THR A 160 -18.11 39.08 -21.27
CA THR A 160 -18.44 40.50 -21.36
C THR A 160 -17.29 41.38 -20.88
N LEU A 161 -16.83 42.22 -21.82
CA LEU A 161 -16.11 43.50 -21.67
C LEU A 161 -14.58 43.52 -21.42
N THR A 162 -13.88 43.67 -22.54
CA THR A 162 -12.90 44.73 -22.89
C THR A 162 -12.53 45.80 -21.83
N LYS A 163 -11.22 45.89 -21.50
CA LYS A 163 -10.42 47.13 -21.65
C LYS A 163 -8.91 46.86 -21.60
N ARG A 164 -8.21 47.47 -22.57
CA ARG A 164 -6.79 47.43 -22.93
C ARG A 164 -5.98 48.43 -22.09
N SER A 165 -4.77 48.07 -21.63
CA SER A 165 -3.60 48.98 -21.68
C SER A 165 -2.23 48.27 -21.47
N THR A 166 -1.40 48.42 -22.51
CA THR A 166 0.06 48.68 -22.53
C THR A 166 1.05 47.74 -21.83
N ARG A 167 1.50 46.76 -22.62
CA ARG A 167 2.89 46.27 -22.82
C ARG A 167 4.02 47.19 -22.31
N SER A 168 4.78 46.72 -21.32
CA SER A 168 6.11 47.25 -20.98
C SER A 168 7.20 46.39 -21.66
N LYS A 169 8.03 47.02 -22.50
CA LYS A 169 9.19 46.40 -23.18
C LYS A 169 10.34 46.23 -22.18
N ARG A 170 10.90 45.01 -22.06
CA ARG A 170 12.31 44.85 -21.66
C ARG A 170 13.14 44.74 -22.94
N GLN A 171 14.09 45.65 -23.11
CA GLN A 171 15.09 45.57 -24.17
C GLN A 171 16.14 44.51 -23.83
N ILE A 172 16.53 43.75 -24.85
CA ILE A 172 17.76 42.98 -24.96
C ILE A 172 18.57 43.68 -26.04
N ASN A 173 19.85 43.98 -25.78
CA ASN A 173 20.97 43.96 -26.73
C ASN A 173 22.25 44.26 -25.92
N ASN A 174 23.22 43.34 -25.87
CA ASN A 174 24.34 43.09 -26.79
C ASN A 174 25.65 43.48 -26.10
#